data_AF-A0A7Y1VZY2-F1
#
_entry.id   AF-A0A7Y1VZY2-F1
#
_cell.length_a   1.000
_cell.length_b   1.000
_cell.length_c   1.000
_cell.angle_alpha   90.00
_cell.angle_beta   90.00
_cell.angle_gamma   90.00
#
_symmetry.space_group_name_H-M   'P 1'
#
loop_
_entity.id
_entity.type
_entity.pdbx_description
1 polymer ?
#
loop_
_entity_poly.entity_id
_entity_poly.type
_entity_poly.pdbx_seq_one_letter_code
_entity_poly.pdbx_strand_id
1 'polypeptide(L)'
;MSDFKKWWEKLKPKQQRSPTIYYIAGDGNDMHDGKHPLQAWKSIAQLNSAKNQIRVSDQILFKRGHSYPGRPFYLGRSNFPIQIGAYGSGQYPVFPDVEPNKKLKNI
;
A
#
# COMPACT_ATOMS: atom_id res chain seq x y z
N MET A 1 38.00 -20.94 -18.03
CA MET A 1 36.60 -21.18 -18.44
C MET A 1 35.56 -20.94 -17.33
N SER A 2 35.95 -20.62 -16.08
CA SER A 2 35.04 -20.52 -14.91
C SER A 2 34.62 -19.08 -14.55
N ASP A 3 35.39 -18.08 -14.99
CA ASP A 3 35.24 -16.71 -14.49
C ASP A 3 34.04 -15.98 -15.08
N PHE A 4 33.71 -16.21 -16.36
CA PHE A 4 32.54 -15.58 -17.00
C PHE A 4 31.21 -16.04 -16.38
N LYS A 5 31.10 -17.33 -16.01
CA LYS A 5 29.91 -17.86 -15.34
C LYS A 5 29.73 -17.24 -13.95
N LYS A 6 30.80 -17.18 -13.14
CA LYS A 6 30.77 -16.54 -11.81
C LYS A 6 30.50 -15.04 -11.88
N TRP A 7 31.05 -14.37 -12.89
CA TRP A 7 30.87 -12.94 -13.14
C TRP A 7 29.42 -12.62 -13.54
N TRP A 8 28.83 -13.41 -14.43
CA TRP A 8 27.44 -13.28 -14.86
C TRP A 8 26.43 -13.58 -13.74
N GLU A 9 26.71 -14.55 -12.86
CA GLU A 9 25.83 -14.82 -11.70
C GLU A 9 25.77 -13.67 -10.70
N LYS A 10 26.88 -12.93 -10.55
CA LYS A 10 26.97 -11.73 -9.70
C LYS A 10 26.17 -10.55 -10.26
N LEU A 11 25.98 -10.53 -11.58
CA LEU A 11 25.28 -9.47 -12.31
C LEU A 11 23.83 -9.84 -12.67
N LYS A 12 23.35 -11.04 -12.30
CA LYS A 12 21.92 -11.36 -12.40
C LYS A 12 21.15 -10.26 -11.66
N PRO A 13 20.30 -9.47 -12.35
CA PRO A 13 19.44 -8.53 -11.64
C PRO A 13 18.65 -9.35 -10.62
N LYS A 14 18.69 -8.93 -9.34
CA LYS A 14 17.84 -9.54 -8.32
C LYS A 14 16.43 -9.49 -8.88
N GLN A 15 15.82 -10.66 -9.09
CA GLN A 15 14.50 -10.83 -9.70
C GLN A 15 13.58 -9.69 -9.24
N GLN A 16 13.34 -8.74 -10.13
CA GLN A 16 12.68 -7.50 -9.78
C GLN A 16 11.18 -7.83 -9.81
N ARG A 17 10.56 -7.95 -8.64
CA ARG A 17 9.12 -8.21 -8.59
C ARG A 17 8.39 -7.05 -9.27
N SER A 18 7.37 -7.37 -10.06
CA SER A 18 6.47 -6.36 -10.62
C SER A 18 5.77 -5.58 -9.50
N PRO A 19 5.41 -4.31 -9.73
CA PRO A 19 4.58 -3.54 -8.81
C PRO A 19 3.33 -4.32 -8.40
N THR A 20 3.02 -4.31 -7.10
CA THR A 20 1.85 -5.00 -6.55
C THR A 20 0.76 -3.98 -6.21
N ILE A 21 -0.49 -4.33 -6.49
CA ILE A 21 -1.66 -3.56 -6.07
C ILE A 21 -2.23 -4.23 -4.82
N TYR A 22 -2.34 -3.48 -3.74
CA TYR A 22 -2.95 -3.90 -2.49
C TYR A 22 -4.34 -3.30 -2.36
N TYR A 23 -5.32 -4.11 -1.99
CA TYR A 23 -6.72 -3.75 -1.86
C TYR A 23 -7.15 -3.78 -0.40
N ILE A 24 -7.84 -2.72 0.02
CA ILE A 24 -8.40 -2.59 1.37
C ILE A 24 -9.89 -2.30 1.22
N ALA A 25 -10.72 -3.04 1.95
CA ALA A 25 -12.17 -2.96 1.91
C ALA A 25 -12.74 -3.10 3.31
N GLY A 26 -13.69 -2.25 3.74
CA GLY A 26 -14.25 -2.35 5.09
C GLY A 26 -15.02 -3.66 5.36
N ASP A 27 -15.44 -4.35 4.29
CA ASP A 27 -16.03 -5.69 4.29
C ASP A 27 -15.03 -6.81 3.95
N GLY A 28 -13.73 -6.51 3.90
CA GLY A 28 -12.65 -7.47 3.63
C GLY A 28 -12.30 -8.38 4.80
N ASN A 29 -11.18 -9.09 4.67
CA ASN A 29 -10.66 -10.01 5.69
C ASN A 29 -9.13 -9.89 5.79
N ASP A 30 -8.61 -9.68 7.00
CA ASP A 30 -7.16 -9.51 7.24
C ASP A 30 -6.36 -10.81 7.09
N MET A 31 -7.03 -11.96 6.98
CA MET A 31 -6.39 -13.23 6.60
C MET A 31 -6.11 -13.35 5.10
N HIS A 32 -6.65 -12.47 4.26
CA HIS A 32 -6.39 -12.48 2.82
C HIS A 32 -5.00 -11.95 2.49
N ASP A 33 -4.55 -12.20 1.26
CA ASP A 33 -3.24 -11.71 0.78
C ASP A 33 -3.26 -10.23 0.35
N GLY A 34 -4.45 -9.64 0.22
CA GLY A 34 -4.66 -8.25 -0.13
C GLY A 34 -4.39 -7.91 -1.60
N LYS A 35 -4.12 -8.88 -2.48
CA LYS A 35 -3.65 -8.62 -3.86
C LYS A 35 -4.74 -8.71 -4.92
N HIS A 36 -5.98 -8.94 -4.50
CA HIS A 36 -7.14 -9.00 -5.38
C HIS A 36 -8.33 -8.26 -4.75
N PRO A 37 -9.20 -7.57 -5.52
CA PRO A 37 -10.34 -6.84 -4.95
C PRO A 37 -11.29 -7.69 -4.10
N LEU A 38 -11.47 -8.97 -4.48
CA LEU A 38 -12.29 -9.94 -3.74
C LEU A 38 -11.56 -10.56 -2.53
N GLN A 39 -10.26 -10.37 -2.44
CA GLN A 39 -9.40 -10.83 -1.35
C GLN A 39 -8.69 -9.63 -0.69
N ALA A 40 -9.43 -8.54 -0.51
CA ALA A 40 -8.92 -7.33 0.11
C ALA A 40 -8.70 -7.53 1.63
N TRP A 41 -7.70 -6.83 2.16
CA TRP A 41 -7.55 -6.65 3.61
C TRP A 41 -8.70 -5.81 4.16
N LYS A 42 -9.00 -6.01 5.44
CA LYS A 42 -10.07 -5.27 6.12
C LYS A 42 -9.57 -3.97 6.73
N SER A 43 -8.40 -4.02 7.38
CA SER A 43 -7.98 -2.98 8.33
C SER A 43 -6.70 -2.25 7.94
N ILE A 44 -6.59 -1.01 8.44
CA ILE A 44 -5.33 -0.24 8.42
C ILE A 44 -4.25 -0.94 9.26
N ALA A 45 -4.63 -1.68 10.31
CA ALA A 45 -3.69 -2.45 11.11
C ALA A 45 -2.97 -3.52 10.25
N GLN A 46 -3.71 -4.26 9.43
CA GLN A 46 -3.13 -5.24 8.53
C GLN A 46 -2.24 -4.59 7.47
N LEU A 47 -2.68 -3.46 6.90
CA LEU A 47 -1.85 -2.65 6.00
C LEU A 47 -0.53 -2.22 6.64
N ASN A 48 -0.57 -1.80 7.91
CA ASN A 48 0.61 -1.39 8.67
C ASN A 48 1.53 -2.58 8.99
N SER A 49 0.99 -3.76 9.28
CA SER A 49 1.76 -5.00 9.44
C SER A 49 2.50 -5.38 8.16
N ALA A 50 1.90 -5.12 6.99
CA ALA A 50 2.49 -5.38 5.67
C ALA A 50 3.51 -4.33 5.21
N LYS A 51 3.81 -3.28 5.99
CA LYS A 51 4.68 -2.16 5.60
C LYS A 51 6.05 -2.57 5.03
N ASN A 52 6.64 -3.66 5.52
CA ASN A 52 7.95 -4.15 5.08
C ASN A 52 7.90 -4.88 3.73
N GLN A 53 6.70 -5.27 3.29
CA GLN A 53 6.45 -5.92 2.02
C GLN A 53 6.13 -4.90 0.92
N ILE A 54 5.57 -3.74 1.30
CA ILE A 54 5.18 -2.66 0.39
C ILE A 54 6.42 -1.85 0.02
N ARG A 55 6.65 -1.70 -1.29
CA ARG A 55 7.82 -1.02 -1.86
C ARG A 55 7.37 0.21 -2.65
N VAL A 56 8.38 0.99 -3.04
CA VAL A 56 8.21 2.05 -4.03
C VAL A 56 7.55 1.47 -5.30
N SER A 57 6.64 2.23 -5.88
CA SER A 57 5.81 1.88 -7.05
C SER A 57 4.65 0.91 -6.80
N ASP A 58 4.51 0.32 -5.61
CA ASP A 58 3.28 -0.40 -5.26
C ASP A 58 2.09 0.57 -5.16
N GLN A 59 0.89 0.01 -5.31
CA GLN A 59 -0.36 0.74 -5.17
C GLN A 59 -1.14 0.27 -3.95
N ILE A 60 -1.84 1.19 -3.29
CA ILE A 60 -2.76 0.92 -2.18
C ILE A 60 -4.12 1.50 -2.57
N LEU A 61 -5.10 0.63 -2.80
CA LEU A 61 -6.43 1.00 -3.25
C LEU A 61 -7.47 0.71 -2.16
N PHE A 62 -8.22 1.74 -1.78
CA PHE A 62 -9.30 1.65 -0.80
C PHE A 62 -10.67 1.55 -1.49
N LYS A 63 -11.50 0.60 -1.06
CA LYS A 63 -12.84 0.44 -1.60
C LYS A 63 -13.70 1.64 -1.22
N ARG A 64 -14.37 2.22 -2.21
CA ARG A 64 -15.35 3.31 -2.03
C ARG A 64 -16.54 2.85 -1.19
N GLY A 65 -17.16 3.80 -0.49
CA GLY A 65 -18.31 3.56 0.39
C GLY A 65 -17.96 3.05 1.79
N HIS A 66 -16.68 2.97 2.16
CA HIS A 66 -16.23 2.49 3.47
C HIS A 66 -15.43 3.55 4.24
N SER A 67 -15.40 3.37 5.56
CA SER A 67 -14.58 4.15 6.51
C SER A 67 -13.44 3.28 7.04
N TYR A 68 -12.25 3.86 7.14
CA TYR A 68 -11.01 3.17 7.52
C TYR A 68 -10.38 3.83 8.74
N PRO A 69 -10.80 3.44 9.97
CA PRO A 69 -10.17 3.93 11.18
C PRO A 69 -8.72 3.43 11.29
N GLY A 70 -7.88 4.24 11.92
CA GLY A 70 -6.45 4.06 12.06
C GLY A 70 -5.64 4.97 11.16
N ARG A 71 -4.35 5.07 11.47
CA ARG A 71 -3.38 5.87 10.72
C ARG A 71 -2.49 4.97 9.86
N PRO A 72 -2.55 5.07 8.52
CA PRO A 72 -1.64 4.35 7.63
C PRO A 72 -0.17 4.74 7.83
N PHE A 73 0.74 3.77 7.75
CA PHE A 73 2.18 3.94 7.99
C PHE A 73 2.89 4.94 7.06
N TYR A 74 2.31 5.22 5.89
CA TYR A 74 2.89 6.11 4.88
C TYR A 74 2.53 7.58 5.12
N LEU A 75 1.56 7.90 5.98
CA LEU A 75 1.19 9.29 6.26
C LEU A 75 2.34 10.01 7.00
N GLY A 76 2.84 11.09 6.39
CA GLY A 76 3.95 11.89 6.93
C GLY A 76 5.34 11.48 6.43
N ARG A 77 5.45 10.52 5.49
CA ARG A 77 6.72 10.17 4.84
C ARG A 77 6.85 10.87 3.50
N SER A 78 7.76 11.86 3.42
CA SER A 78 8.06 12.58 2.17
C SER A 78 8.79 11.72 1.12
N ASN A 79 9.51 10.69 1.54
CA ASN A 79 10.39 9.88 0.68
C ASN A 79 9.81 8.50 0.30
N PHE A 80 8.49 8.30 0.42
CA PHE A 80 7.82 7.04 0.07
C PHE A 80 6.75 7.29 -1.00
N PRO A 81 7.12 7.34 -2.29
CA PRO A 81 6.15 7.44 -3.37
C PRO A 81 5.43 6.10 -3.55
N ILE A 82 4.41 5.89 -2.72
CA ILE A 82 3.39 4.85 -2.89
C ILE A 82 2.20 5.51 -3.57
N GLN A 83 1.65 4.85 -4.60
CA GLN A 83 0.45 5.34 -5.24
C GLN A 83 -0.77 4.95 -4.40
N ILE A 84 -1.53 5.94 -3.94
CA ILE A 84 -2.72 5.73 -3.12
C ILE A 84 -3.94 6.13 -3.93
N GLY A 85 -4.96 5.28 -3.94
CA GLY A 85 -6.16 5.51 -4.73
C GLY A 85 -7.40 4.87 -4.11
N ALA A 86 -8.49 4.91 -4.86
CA ALA A 86 -9.75 4.29 -4.50
C ALA A 86 -10.29 3.43 -5.65
N TYR A 87 -11.08 2.41 -5.32
CA TYR A 87 -11.70 1.51 -6.31
C TYR A 87 -13.17 1.22 -5.96
N GLY A 88 -13.92 0.70 -6.93
CA GLY A 88 -15.36 0.43 -6.79
C GLY A 88 -16.20 1.70 -7.00
N SER A 89 -17.41 1.71 -6.43
CA SER A 89 -18.41 2.76 -6.61
C SER A 89 -18.90 3.33 -5.27
N GLY A 90 -19.62 4.46 -5.30
CA GLY A 90 -20.13 5.12 -4.10
C GLY A 90 -19.26 6.28 -3.62
N GLN A 91 -19.33 6.60 -2.33
CA GLN A 91 -18.61 7.73 -1.74
C GLN A 91 -17.10 7.48 -1.66
N TYR A 92 -16.30 8.55 -1.63
CA TYR A 92 -14.85 8.41 -1.42
C TYR A 92 -14.56 7.75 -0.05
N PRO A 93 -13.48 6.97 0.05
CA PRO A 93 -13.01 6.43 1.33
C PRO A 93 -12.85 7.52 2.39
N VAL A 94 -13.35 7.28 3.60
CA VAL A 94 -13.24 8.21 4.73
C VAL A 94 -12.19 7.69 5.72
N PHE A 95 -11.32 8.58 6.21
CA PHE A 95 -10.29 8.29 7.20
C PHE A 95 -10.54 9.14 8.45
N PRO A 96 -11.36 8.67 9.40
CA PRO A 96 -11.84 9.50 10.51
C PRO A 96 -10.72 9.95 11.45
N ASP A 97 -9.65 9.16 11.58
CA ASP A 97 -8.53 9.44 12.49
C ASP A 97 -7.42 10.29 11.84
N VAL A 98 -7.61 10.68 10.58
CA VAL A 98 -6.69 11.52 9.83
C VAL A 98 -7.38 12.87 9.65
N GLU A 99 -7.02 13.85 10.49
CA GLU A 99 -7.57 15.21 10.33
C GLU A 99 -7.30 15.71 8.90
N PRO A 100 -8.30 16.21 8.16
CA PRO A 100 -8.08 16.85 6.87
C PRO A 100 -7.29 18.11 7.13
N ASN A 101 -5.96 18.07 6.91
CA ASN A 101 -4.99 19.15 7.03
C ASN A 101 -5.59 20.39 7.72
N LYS A 102 -5.56 20.40 9.07
CA LYS A 102 -5.82 21.62 9.83
C LYS A 102 -4.91 22.68 9.22
N LYS A 103 -5.49 23.59 8.42
CA LYS A 103 -4.74 24.71 7.84
C LYS A 103 -3.93 25.27 9.00
N LEU A 104 -2.60 25.29 8.85
CA LEU A 104 -1.74 26.13 9.68
C LEU A 104 -2.39 27.51 9.62
N LYS A 105 -3.13 27.87 10.67
CA LYS A 105 -3.62 29.22 10.82
C LYS A 105 -2.36 30.02 11.03
N ASN A 106 -2.04 30.86 10.04
CA ASN A 106 -1.03 31.90 10.17
C ASN A 106 -1.19 32.54 11.55
N ILE A 107 -0.15 32.44 12.38
CA ILE A 107 0.13 33.34 13.48
C ILE A 107 1.45 34.01 13.10
#